data_AF-A0AAW2CPG9-F1
#
_entry.id   AF-A0AAW2CPG9-F1
#
_cell.length_a   1.000
_cell.length_b   1.000
_cell.length_c   1.000
_cell.angle_alpha   90.00
_cell.angle_beta   90.00
_cell.angle_gamma   90.00
#
_symmetry.space_group_name_H-M   'P 1'
#
loop_
_entity.id
_entity.type
_entity.pdbx_description
1 polymer ?
#
loop_
_entity_poly.entity_id
_entity_poly.type
_entity_poly.pdbx_seq_one_letter_code
_entity_poly.pdbx_strand_id
1 'polypeptide(L)'
;MQELLNAGTQLIGESSHGGGILWAPDDAYAQVMGKERHGRVRGVGFGPTPSGRKAKDVLPDSTTPRQSYASDQRVVELEDQIATLTRARAEDANKIEALVQLVTLERTQRIERDAQFKKMMDSVSQHVRELQTQSEEDAHADVDDGDELDDGDALDDGDDRFF
;
A
#
# COMPACT_ATOMS: atom_id res chain seq x y z
N MET A 1 -16.31 54.41 -44.08
CA MET A 1 -16.20 54.58 -42.62
C MET A 1 -15.80 56.01 -42.27
N GLN A 2 -16.49 57.02 -42.81
CA GLN A 2 -16.14 58.44 -42.63
C GLN A 2 -17.34 59.28 -42.19
N GLU A 3 -18.43 58.62 -41.76
CA GLU A 3 -19.70 59.29 -41.44
C GLU A 3 -20.00 59.37 -39.93
N LEU A 4 -19.12 58.87 -39.05
CA LEU A 4 -19.34 58.92 -37.60
C LEU A 4 -18.70 60.14 -36.91
N LEU A 5 -18.06 61.04 -37.67
CA LEU A 5 -17.35 62.20 -37.10
C LEU A 5 -18.16 63.51 -37.17
N ASN A 6 -19.38 63.49 -37.73
CA ASN A 6 -20.12 64.73 -38.04
C ASN A 6 -21.45 64.90 -37.28
N ALA A 7 -21.76 64.04 -36.31
CA ALA A 7 -22.90 64.25 -35.41
C ALA A 7 -22.39 64.92 -34.13
N GLY A 8 -22.45 66.25 -34.09
CA GLY A 8 -22.01 67.09 -32.96
C GLY A 8 -22.77 66.83 -31.67
N THR A 9 -22.40 65.76 -30.97
CA THR A 9 -22.73 65.56 -29.55
C THR A 9 -21.54 66.06 -28.75
N GLN A 10 -21.73 67.13 -27.97
CA GLN A 10 -20.70 67.64 -27.07
C GLN A 10 -20.44 66.58 -26.00
N LEU A 11 -19.37 65.81 -26.17
CA LEU A 11 -18.93 64.85 -25.17
C LEU A 11 -18.43 65.60 -23.94
N ILE A 12 -18.80 65.14 -22.75
CA ILE A 12 -18.53 65.84 -21.49
C ILE A 12 -17.35 65.16 -20.79
N GLY A 13 -16.25 65.88 -20.62
CA GLY A 13 -15.03 65.41 -19.93
C GLY A 13 -13.88 66.43 -20.05
N GLU A 14 -12.97 66.46 -19.08
CA GLU A 14 -11.74 67.28 -19.20
C GLU A 14 -10.67 66.44 -19.91
N SER A 15 -10.50 66.64 -21.23
CA SER A 15 -9.34 66.08 -21.95
C SER A 15 -8.20 67.10 -22.00
N SER A 16 -7.78 67.61 -20.85
CA SER A 16 -6.57 68.44 -20.80
C SER A 16 -5.38 67.53 -20.46
N HIS A 17 -4.81 66.92 -21.52
CA HIS A 17 -3.47 66.32 -21.54
C HIS A 17 -3.24 64.93 -20.91
N GLY A 18 -4.27 64.10 -20.68
CA GLY A 18 -4.03 62.74 -20.16
C GLY A 18 -5.22 61.79 -20.28
N GLY A 19 -5.45 61.25 -21.48
CA GLY A 19 -6.11 59.96 -21.71
C GLY A 19 -7.42 59.64 -20.97
N GLY A 20 -8.28 60.62 -20.68
CA GLY A 20 -9.57 60.39 -20.00
C GLY A 20 -10.66 59.92 -20.98
N ILE A 21 -11.58 59.10 -20.48
CA ILE A 21 -12.74 58.62 -21.27
C ILE A 21 -13.75 59.75 -21.45
N LEU A 22 -14.07 60.06 -22.70
CA LEU A 22 -15.11 61.03 -23.07
C LEU A 22 -16.47 60.33 -23.12
N TRP A 23 -17.43 60.83 -22.35
CA TRP A 23 -18.76 60.24 -22.26
C TRP A 23 -19.80 61.11 -22.98
N ALA A 24 -20.86 60.46 -23.49
CA ALA A 24 -22.03 61.17 -23.97
C ALA A 24 -22.78 61.81 -22.77
N PRO A 25 -23.49 62.94 -22.95
CA PRO A 25 -24.19 63.63 -21.86
C PRO A 25 -25.16 62.74 -21.06
N ASP A 26 -25.78 61.77 -21.73
CA ASP A 26 -26.79 60.87 -21.14
C ASP A 26 -26.24 59.45 -20.90
N ASP A 27 -24.92 59.27 -20.87
CA ASP A 27 -24.33 57.96 -20.67
C ASP A 27 -24.59 57.42 -19.25
N ALA A 28 -25.26 56.27 -19.17
CA ALA A 28 -25.64 55.64 -17.91
C ALA A 28 -24.43 55.24 -17.05
N TYR A 29 -23.31 54.86 -17.68
CA TYR A 29 -22.08 54.54 -16.96
C TYR A 29 -21.42 55.81 -16.41
N ALA A 30 -21.46 56.91 -17.16
CA ALA A 30 -20.96 58.20 -16.68
C ALA A 30 -21.76 58.75 -15.48
N GLN A 31 -23.08 58.57 -15.45
CA GLN A 31 -23.92 58.97 -14.31
C GLN A 31 -23.55 58.20 -13.03
N VAL A 32 -23.30 56.89 -13.14
CA VAL A 32 -22.97 56.03 -11.99
C VAL A 32 -21.51 56.23 -11.55
N MET A 33 -20.59 56.27 -12.50
CA MET A 33 -19.15 56.33 -12.21
C MET A 33 -18.67 57.76 -11.95
N GLY A 34 -19.39 58.76 -12.43
CA GLY A 34 -19.01 60.18 -12.38
C GLY A 34 -17.78 60.50 -13.23
N LYS A 35 -17.41 61.79 -13.26
CA LYS A 35 -16.23 62.26 -13.99
C LYS A 35 -14.96 61.54 -13.52
N GLU A 36 -14.22 60.97 -14.46
CA GLU A 36 -12.93 60.34 -14.21
C GLU A 36 -11.94 61.37 -13.63
N ARG A 37 -11.15 60.95 -12.64
CA ARG A 37 -10.10 61.78 -12.03
C ARG A 37 -8.79 61.02 -12.08
N HIS A 38 -7.74 61.68 -12.56
CA HIS A 38 -6.41 61.10 -12.69
C HIS A 38 -5.94 60.51 -11.34
N GLY A 39 -5.38 59.28 -11.38
CA GLY A 39 -4.86 58.59 -10.20
C GLY A 39 -5.89 57.88 -9.33
N ARG A 40 -7.17 57.82 -9.72
CA ARG A 40 -8.20 57.08 -8.98
C ARG A 40 -8.96 56.12 -9.90
N VAL A 41 -8.56 54.85 -9.89
CA VAL A 41 -9.30 53.77 -10.57
C VAL A 41 -10.53 53.43 -9.73
N ARG A 42 -11.73 53.59 -10.31
CA ARG A 42 -12.99 53.13 -9.71
C ARG A 42 -13.30 51.74 -10.28
N GLY A 43 -13.18 50.70 -9.47
CA GLY A 43 -13.64 49.36 -9.82
C GLY A 43 -14.95 49.03 -9.13
N VAL A 44 -15.90 48.44 -9.84
CA VAL A 44 -17.10 47.82 -9.26
C VAL A 44 -16.74 46.43 -8.71
N GLY A 45 -17.27 46.06 -7.54
CA GLY A 45 -17.01 44.76 -6.90
C GLY A 45 -15.77 44.68 -6.00
N PHE A 46 -15.01 45.76 -5.83
CA PHE A 46 -13.82 45.82 -4.97
C PHE A 46 -14.16 46.08 -3.49
N GLY A 47 -15.09 45.32 -2.90
CA GLY A 47 -15.40 45.37 -1.47
C GLY A 47 -15.65 46.79 -0.91
N PRO A 48 -15.60 46.99 0.42
CA PRO A 48 -15.68 48.32 1.01
C PRO A 48 -14.49 49.14 0.51
N THR A 49 -14.80 50.22 -0.23
CA THR A 49 -13.79 51.18 -0.68
C THR A 49 -13.08 51.74 0.55
N PRO A 50 -11.73 51.66 0.66
CA PRO A 50 -11.02 52.34 1.74
C PRO A 50 -11.17 53.84 1.53
N SER A 51 -12.23 54.43 2.10
CA SER A 51 -12.39 55.87 2.11
C SER A 51 -11.28 56.42 3.00
N GLY A 52 -10.44 57.30 2.45
CA GLY A 52 -9.27 57.87 3.10
C GLY A 52 -9.61 58.71 4.33
N ARG A 53 -10.01 58.05 5.42
CA ARG A 53 -10.03 58.61 6.77
C ARG A 53 -8.84 58.00 7.50
N LYS A 54 -8.06 58.89 8.09
CA LYS A 54 -6.76 58.65 8.72
C LYS A 54 -6.84 57.39 9.60
N ALA A 55 -5.93 56.45 9.39
CA ALA A 55 -5.66 55.36 10.31
C ALA A 55 -5.18 55.95 11.65
N LYS A 56 -6.13 56.25 12.54
CA LYS A 56 -5.88 56.47 13.96
C LYS A 56 -7.04 55.85 14.72
N ASP A 57 -6.73 54.65 15.19
CA ASP A 57 -7.29 53.99 16.36
C ASP A 57 -8.74 53.50 16.27
N VAL A 58 -8.90 52.27 16.76
CA VAL A 58 -10.15 51.54 17.06
C VAL A 58 -10.72 50.75 15.88
N LEU A 59 -10.25 49.50 15.76
CA LEU A 59 -11.08 48.28 15.88
C LEU A 59 -10.18 47.03 15.76
N PRO A 60 -9.83 46.35 16.86
CA PRO A 60 -9.52 44.94 16.84
C PRO A 60 -10.70 44.20 17.46
N ASP A 61 -11.82 44.10 16.76
CA ASP A 61 -12.87 43.19 17.22
C ASP A 61 -13.69 42.64 16.05
N SER A 62 -13.04 41.81 15.23
CA SER A 62 -13.76 40.75 14.54
C SER A 62 -14.05 39.67 15.57
N THR A 63 -15.07 39.90 16.39
CA THR A 63 -15.60 38.96 17.36
C THR A 63 -16.23 37.78 16.62
N THR A 64 -15.44 36.75 16.31
CA THR A 64 -15.90 35.35 16.38
C THR A 64 -14.73 34.38 16.54
N PRO A 65 -14.44 33.92 17.76
CA PRO A 65 -13.95 32.57 18.01
C PRO A 65 -15.05 31.80 18.75
N ARG A 66 -16.20 31.57 18.11
CA ARG A 66 -17.29 30.78 18.73
C ARG A 66 -17.21 29.28 18.41
N GLN A 67 -16.28 28.86 17.54
CA GLN A 67 -16.10 27.45 17.14
C GLN A 67 -14.81 26.78 17.63
N SER A 68 -13.89 27.49 18.29
CA SER A 68 -12.62 26.91 18.76
C SER A 68 -12.86 25.82 19.81
N TYR A 69 -13.59 26.12 20.87
CA TYR A 69 -13.79 25.18 22.00
C TYR A 69 -14.46 23.86 21.61
N ALA A 70 -15.46 23.90 20.73
CA ALA A 70 -16.14 22.69 20.26
C ALA A 70 -15.23 21.82 19.38
N SER A 71 -14.34 22.46 18.61
CA SER A 71 -13.34 21.75 17.81
C SER A 71 -12.24 21.17 18.70
N ASP A 72 -11.75 21.94 19.68
CA ASP A 72 -10.72 21.53 20.64
C ASP A 72 -11.20 20.33 21.47
N GLN A 73 -12.46 20.35 21.94
CA GLN A 73 -13.04 19.23 22.68
C GLN A 73 -13.16 17.96 21.82
N ARG A 74 -13.47 18.10 20.53
CA ARG A 74 -13.53 16.96 19.61
C ARG A 74 -12.15 16.37 19.34
N VAL A 75 -11.10 17.21 19.29
CA VAL A 75 -9.71 16.74 19.15
C VAL A 75 -9.30 15.90 20.36
N VAL A 76 -9.58 16.35 21.58
CA VAL A 76 -9.28 15.58 22.81
C VAL A 76 -9.98 14.23 22.82
N GLU A 77 -11.26 14.18 22.43
CA GLU A 77 -12.01 12.92 22.36
C GLU A 77 -11.44 11.96 21.30
N LEU A 78 -11.07 12.48 20.14
CA LEU A 78 -10.43 11.68 19.09
C LEU A 78 -9.04 11.18 19.51
N GLU A 79 -8.27 11.99 20.23
CA GLU A 79 -6.98 11.59 20.78
C GLU A 79 -7.13 10.44 21.79
N ASP A 80 -8.13 10.49 22.67
CA ASP A 80 -8.43 9.41 23.62
C ASP A 80 -8.86 8.12 22.91
N GLN A 81 -9.70 8.24 21.86
CA GLN A 81 -10.08 7.10 21.02
C GLN A 81 -8.86 6.49 20.31
N ILE A 82 -7.97 7.33 19.77
CA ILE A 82 -6.73 6.87 19.13
C ILE A 82 -5.82 6.17 20.15
N ALA A 83 -5.66 6.72 21.35
CA ALA A 83 -4.86 6.12 22.40
C ALA A 83 -5.42 4.74 22.81
N THR A 84 -6.74 4.63 22.91
CA THR A 84 -7.44 3.38 23.25
C THR A 84 -7.27 2.34 22.15
N LEU A 85 -7.51 2.71 20.89
CA LEU A 85 -7.32 1.82 19.74
C LEU A 85 -5.86 1.39 19.57
N THR A 86 -4.92 2.30 19.83
CA THR A 86 -3.48 1.99 19.76
C THR A 86 -3.10 0.96 20.82
N ARG A 87 -3.63 1.07 22.04
CA ARG A 87 -3.43 0.08 23.11
C ARG A 87 -4.01 -1.28 22.73
N ALA A 88 -5.27 -1.32 22.28
CA ALA A 88 -5.92 -2.57 21.86
C ALA A 88 -5.14 -3.26 20.72
N ARG A 89 -4.65 -2.47 19.75
CA ARG A 89 -3.81 -2.98 18.66
C ARG A 89 -2.49 -3.57 19.15
N ALA A 90 -1.84 -2.96 20.15
CA ALA A 90 -0.62 -3.49 20.73
C ALA A 90 -0.88 -4.81 21.49
N GLU A 91 -1.99 -4.89 22.22
CA GLU A 91 -2.39 -6.13 22.90
C GLU A 91 -2.65 -7.27 21.92
N ASP A 92 -3.35 -6.99 20.81
CA ASP A 92 -3.63 -8.01 19.80
C ASP A 92 -2.36 -8.43 19.04
N ALA A 93 -1.43 -7.50 18.77
CA ALA A 93 -0.13 -7.84 18.22
C ALA A 93 0.64 -8.83 19.13
N ASN A 94 0.63 -8.59 20.45
CA ASN A 94 1.26 -9.49 21.42
C ASN A 94 0.57 -10.87 21.45
N LYS A 95 -0.77 -10.91 21.39
CA LYS A 95 -1.52 -12.19 21.33
C LYS A 95 -1.21 -12.97 20.05
N ILE A 96 -1.14 -12.27 18.91
CA ILE A 96 -0.78 -12.87 17.63
C ILE A 96 0.61 -13.49 17.72
N GLU A 97 1.59 -12.76 18.28
CA GLU A 97 2.94 -13.27 18.46
C GLU A 97 2.95 -14.54 19.34
N ALA A 98 2.22 -14.54 20.46
CA ALA A 98 2.10 -15.71 21.32
C ALA A 98 1.46 -16.92 20.61
N LEU A 99 0.41 -16.70 19.81
CA LEU A 99 -0.22 -17.77 19.02
C LEU A 99 0.73 -18.31 17.94
N VAL A 100 1.51 -17.44 17.28
CA VAL A 100 2.52 -17.87 16.32
C VAL A 100 3.56 -18.75 17.00
N GLN A 101 4.10 -18.33 18.15
CA GLN A 101 5.05 -19.14 18.91
C GLN A 101 4.46 -20.51 19.28
N LEU A 102 3.23 -20.55 19.78
CA LEU A 102 2.55 -21.80 20.13
C LEU A 102 2.41 -22.73 18.92
N VAL A 103 1.92 -22.22 17.79
CA VAL A 103 1.74 -23.00 16.55
C VAL A 103 3.09 -23.51 16.02
N THR A 104 4.14 -22.70 16.11
CA THR A 104 5.48 -23.14 15.69
C THR A 104 6.00 -24.30 16.55
N LEU A 105 5.81 -24.21 17.88
CA LEU A 105 6.24 -25.26 18.81
C LEU A 105 5.46 -26.57 18.60
N GLU A 106 4.14 -26.49 18.45
CA GLU A 106 3.30 -27.64 18.11
C GLU A 106 3.79 -28.33 16.82
N ARG A 107 4.13 -27.52 15.80
CA ARG A 107 4.59 -28.03 14.52
C ARG A 107 5.96 -28.70 14.65
N THR A 108 6.91 -28.13 15.39
CA THR A 108 8.23 -28.76 15.58
C THR A 108 8.12 -30.06 16.35
N GLN A 109 7.32 -30.10 17.42
CA GLN A 109 7.09 -31.33 18.19
C GLN A 109 6.47 -32.45 17.33
N ARG A 110 5.52 -32.12 16.45
CA ARG A 110 4.96 -33.11 15.50
C ARG A 110 6.03 -33.66 14.58
N ILE A 111 6.84 -32.79 13.97
CA ILE A 111 7.95 -33.19 13.10
C ILE A 111 8.94 -34.10 13.85
N GLU A 112 9.29 -33.75 15.08
CA GLU A 112 10.20 -34.55 15.91
C GLU A 112 9.62 -35.93 16.24
N ARG A 113 8.34 -36.01 16.63
CA ARG A 113 7.66 -37.28 16.88
C ARG A 113 7.60 -38.15 15.63
N ASP A 114 7.28 -37.56 14.47
CA ASP A 114 7.21 -38.29 13.20
C ASP A 114 8.60 -38.79 12.78
N ALA A 115 9.64 -37.98 13.00
CA ALA A 115 11.03 -38.37 12.74
C ALA A 115 11.48 -39.51 13.67
N GLN A 116 11.09 -39.48 14.95
CA GLN A 116 11.37 -40.56 15.89
C GLN A 116 10.67 -41.87 15.49
N PHE A 117 9.38 -41.79 15.11
CA PHE A 117 8.63 -42.94 14.63
C PHE A 117 9.25 -43.53 13.35
N LYS A 118 9.66 -42.66 12.42
CA LYS A 118 10.36 -43.10 11.20
C LYS A 118 11.66 -43.84 11.51
N LYS A 119 12.48 -43.32 12.43
CA LYS A 119 13.72 -44.01 12.88
C LYS A 119 13.42 -45.39 13.45
N MET A 120 12.34 -45.52 14.23
CA MET A 120 11.92 -46.82 14.78
C MET A 120 11.53 -47.79 13.67
N MET A 121 10.73 -47.34 12.69
CA MET A 121 10.35 -48.16 11.54
C MET A 121 11.55 -48.59 10.68
N ASP A 122 12.51 -47.70 10.46
CA ASP A 122 13.73 -48.01 9.72
C ASP A 122 14.57 -49.06 10.47
N SER A 123 14.68 -48.94 11.80
CA SER A 123 15.38 -49.92 12.64
C SER A 123 14.71 -51.29 12.64
N VAL A 124 13.38 -51.37 12.75
CA VAL A 124 12.65 -52.64 12.64
C VAL A 124 12.86 -53.26 11.25
N SER A 125 12.82 -52.44 10.20
CA SER A 125 13.06 -52.90 8.83
C SER A 125 14.48 -53.45 8.64
N GLN A 126 15.49 -52.87 9.30
CA GLN A 126 16.86 -53.40 9.30
C GLN A 126 16.92 -54.75 10.02
N HIS A 127 16.32 -54.85 11.22
CA HIS A 127 16.36 -56.09 11.99
C HIS A 127 15.66 -57.26 11.27
N VAL A 128 14.54 -57.00 10.58
CA VAL A 128 13.86 -58.02 9.76
C VAL A 128 14.75 -58.49 8.61
N ARG A 129 15.46 -57.57 7.92
CA ARG A 129 16.39 -57.94 6.85
C ARG A 129 17.56 -58.77 7.38
N GLU A 130 18.12 -58.41 8.53
CA GLU A 130 19.21 -59.16 9.17
C GLU A 130 18.80 -60.60 9.50
N LEU A 131 17.58 -60.80 10.03
CA LEU A 131 17.05 -62.14 10.30
C LEU A 131 16.85 -62.95 9.01
N GLN A 132 16.41 -62.31 7.92
CA GLN A 132 16.28 -62.98 6.62
C GLN A 132 17.64 -63.38 6.04
N THR A 133 18.65 -62.53 6.13
CA THR A 133 20.00 -62.85 5.65
C THR A 133 20.67 -63.97 6.46
N GLN A 134 20.44 -64.02 7.78
CA GLN A 134 20.95 -65.12 8.62
C GLN A 134 20.29 -66.46 8.26
N SER A 135 19.00 -66.46 7.92
CA SER A 135 18.30 -67.67 7.47
C SER A 135 18.78 -68.19 6.10
N GLU A 136 19.33 -67.34 5.23
CA GLU A 136 19.87 -67.74 3.93
C GLU A 136 21.31 -68.25 4.04
N GLU A 137 22.10 -67.76 5.00
CA GLU A 137 23.47 -68.20 5.27
C GLU A 137 23.51 -69.62 5.87
N ASP A 138 22.56 -69.97 6.74
CA ASP A 138 22.41 -71.31 7.31
C ASP A 138 21.96 -72.37 6.29
N ALA A 139 21.29 -71.96 5.19
CA ALA A 139 20.83 -72.88 4.15
C ALA A 139 21.91 -73.20 3.09
N HIS A 140 23.01 -72.46 3.07
CA HIS A 140 24.09 -72.64 2.08
C HIS A 140 25.27 -73.48 2.62
N ALA A 141 25.25 -73.85 3.91
CA ALA A 141 26.28 -74.68 4.54
C ALA A 141 26.07 -76.20 4.39
N ASP A 142 24.92 -76.64 3.84
CA ASP A 142 24.55 -78.06 3.73
C ASP A 142 24.69 -78.64 2.30
N VAL A 143 25.40 -77.97 1.38
CA VAL A 143 25.70 -78.50 0.03
C VAL A 143 27.18 -78.33 -0.30
N ASP A 144 28.05 -79.00 0.46
CA ASP A 144 29.40 -79.33 -0.01
C ASP A 144 29.88 -80.61 0.68
N ASP A 145 29.30 -81.75 0.30
CA ASP A 145 29.91 -83.06 0.55
C ASP A 145 29.36 -84.08 -0.47
N GLY A 146 30.24 -84.53 -1.36
CA GLY A 146 30.11 -85.80 -2.09
C GLY A 146 29.61 -85.70 -3.54
N ASP A 147 30.52 -85.69 -4.50
CA ASP A 147 31.00 -86.94 -5.09
C ASP A 147 31.89 -86.65 -6.30
N GLU A 148 33.20 -86.75 -6.07
CA GLU A 148 34.21 -86.97 -7.09
C GLU A 148 34.10 -88.45 -7.53
N LEU A 149 33.44 -88.70 -8.67
CA LEU A 149 33.54 -89.97 -9.37
C LEU A 149 34.27 -89.76 -10.69
N ASP A 150 35.57 -90.04 -10.59
CA ASP A 150 36.44 -90.54 -11.65
C ASP A 150 35.87 -91.85 -12.22
N ASP A 151 35.55 -91.86 -13.52
CA ASP A 151 35.44 -93.01 -14.42
C ASP A 151 35.34 -92.39 -15.83
N GLY A 152 36.33 -92.44 -16.71
CA GLY A 152 36.95 -93.65 -17.23
C GLY A 152 36.26 -94.07 -18.54
N ASP A 153 36.85 -93.67 -19.67
CA ASP A 153 36.79 -94.24 -21.03
C ASP A 153 35.52 -94.94 -21.57
N ALA A 154 35.01 -94.42 -22.69
CA ALA A 154 34.60 -95.17 -23.90
C ALA A 154 34.11 -94.15 -24.96
N LEU A 155 34.74 -94.03 -26.15
CA LEU A 155 34.33 -94.69 -27.41
C LEU A 155 32.83 -94.43 -27.70
N ASP A 156 32.36 -93.88 -28.82
CA ASP A 156 32.74 -94.10 -30.21
C ASP A 156 31.68 -93.34 -31.06
N ASP A 157 32.07 -92.97 -32.27
CA ASP A 157 31.24 -92.77 -33.46
C ASP A 157 30.02 -91.81 -33.48
N GLY A 158 30.15 -90.84 -34.39
CA GLY A 158 29.23 -90.79 -35.52
C GLY A 158 28.29 -89.60 -35.59
N ASP A 159 28.50 -88.81 -36.66
CA ASP A 159 27.47 -88.33 -37.60
C ASP A 159 26.24 -87.57 -37.03
N ASP A 160 25.72 -86.50 -37.60
CA ASP A 160 25.89 -85.87 -38.89
C ASP A 160 25.02 -84.60 -38.83
N ARG A 161 25.48 -83.55 -39.52
CA ARG A 161 24.69 -82.59 -40.32
C ARG A 161 23.52 -81.80 -39.71
N PHE A 162 23.72 -80.48 -39.75
CA PHE A 162 22.91 -79.49 -40.48
C PHE A 162 21.38 -79.73 -40.52
N PHE A 163 20.61 -78.89 -39.83
CA PHE A 163 19.91 -77.72 -40.42
C PHE A 163 19.32 -76.84 -39.31
#